data_AF-A0A9P4JTS9-F1
#
_entry.id   AF-A0A9P4JTS9-F1
#
_cell.length_a   1.000
_cell.length_b   1.000
_cell.length_c   1.000
_cell.angle_alpha   90.00
_cell.angle_beta   90.00
_cell.angle_gamma   90.00
#
_symmetry.space_group_name_H-M   'P 1'
#
loop_
_entity.id
_entity.type
_entity.pdbx_description
1 polymer ?
#
loop_
_entity_poly.entity_id
_entity_poly.type
_entity_poly.pdbx_seq_one_letter_code
_entity_poly.pdbx_strand_id
1 'polypeptide(L)' 'QSANLQTFTSALGGVSATPILNSGNANRPFSVKGDTFVNISAAFQRSCDQQFNGCANLVNSGQGNFSVGDCSAQK' A
#
# COMPACT_ATOMS: atom_id res chain seq x y z
N GLN A 1 -18.01 2.32 9.62
CA GLN A 1 -17.03 1.51 8.88
C GLN A 1 -16.30 2.43 7.93
N SER A 2 -15.02 2.71 8.14
CA SER A 2 -14.21 3.39 7.13
C SER A 2 -13.92 2.37 6.03
N ALA A 3 -14.61 2.47 4.91
CA ALA A 3 -14.36 1.61 3.75
C ALA A 3 -12.96 1.92 3.20
N ASN A 4 -12.20 0.88 2.85
CA ASN A 4 -10.96 1.06 2.11
C ASN A 4 -11.28 1.74 0.77
N LEU A 5 -10.64 2.87 0.48
CA LEU A 5 -10.86 3.64 -0.75
C LEU A 5 -10.10 3.08 -1.95
N GLN A 6 -9.32 2.02 -1.75
CA GLN A 6 -8.62 1.31 -2.83
C GLN A 6 -9.53 0.28 -3.49
N THR A 7 -9.41 0.17 -4.82
CA THR A 7 -10.17 -0.78 -5.64
C THR A 7 -9.34 -1.98 -6.11
N PHE A 8 -8.03 -1.97 -5.88
CA PHE A 8 -7.12 -3.03 -6.30
C PHE A 8 -6.81 -3.97 -5.13
N THR A 9 -6.66 -5.26 -5.44
CA THR A 9 -6.43 -6.33 -4.44
C THR A 9 -5.20 -7.18 -4.75
N SER A 10 -4.38 -6.78 -5.72
CA SER A 10 -3.12 -7.47 -6.03
C SER A 10 -2.26 -7.58 -4.78
N ALA A 11 -1.66 -8.75 -4.56
CA ALA A 11 -0.87 -9.05 -3.37
C ALA A 11 0.17 -10.15 -3.64
N LEU A 12 1.23 -9.84 -4.40
CA LEU A 12 2.29 -10.82 -4.66
C LEU A 12 2.95 -11.25 -3.35
N GLY A 13 3.20 -12.55 -3.20
CA GLY A 13 3.75 -13.10 -1.97
C GLY A 13 2.86 -12.88 -0.74
N GLY A 14 1.57 -12.60 -0.93
CA GLY A 14 0.63 -12.32 0.16
C GLY A 14 0.76 -10.92 0.76
N VAL A 15 1.56 -10.03 0.17
CA VAL A 15 1.71 -8.64 0.63
C VAL A 15 0.66 -7.76 -0.03
N SER A 16 -0.45 -7.52 0.65
CA SER A 16 -1.50 -6.63 0.18
C SER A 16 -1.12 -5.15 0.36
N ALA A 17 -1.71 -4.30 -0.48
CA ALA A 17 -1.64 -2.86 -0.31
C ALA A 17 -2.22 -2.40 1.03
N THR A 18 -1.60 -1.40 1.63
CA THR A 18 -2.10 -0.82 2.88
C THR A 18 -3.41 -0.06 2.61
N PRO A 19 -4.49 -0.32 3.37
CA PRO A 19 -5.76 0.33 3.14
C PRO A 19 -5.66 1.86 3.23
N ILE A 20 -6.33 2.53 2.30
CA ILE A 20 -6.59 3.98 2.38
C ILE A 20 -7.91 4.16 3.10
N LEU A 21 -7.88 4.78 4.28
CA LEU A 21 -9.05 4.99 5.12
C LEU A 21 -9.41 6.47 5.19
N ASN A 22 -10.64 6.76 5.59
CA ASN A 22 -11.00 8.11 6.02
C ASN A 22 -10.30 8.41 7.36
N SER A 23 -9.53 9.48 7.41
CA SER A 23 -8.76 9.89 8.59
C SER A 23 -9.61 10.55 9.69
N GLY A 24 -10.84 10.98 9.36
CA GLY A 24 -11.69 11.82 10.21
C GLY A 24 -11.31 13.31 10.22
N ASN A 25 -10.25 13.72 9.50
CA ASN A 25 -9.80 15.11 9.42
C ASN A 25 -10.15 15.71 8.05
N ALA A 26 -11.03 16.71 8.02
CA ALA A 26 -11.47 17.37 6.79
C ALA A 26 -10.31 18.00 5.97
N ASN A 27 -9.24 18.46 6.63
CA ASN A 27 -8.08 19.06 5.95
C ASN A 27 -7.14 18.01 5.34
N ARG A 28 -7.15 16.78 5.86
CA ARG A 28 -6.32 15.66 5.38
C ARG A 28 -7.14 14.36 5.41
N PRO A 29 -8.16 14.23 4.56
CA PRO A 29 -9.22 13.23 4.72
C PRO A 29 -8.77 11.78 4.49
N PHE A 30 -7.61 11.56 3.89
CA PHE A 30 -7.12 10.21 3.57
C PHE A 30 -6.05 9.77 4.56
N SER A 31 -6.05 8.51 4.99
CA SER A 31 -5.01 7.95 5.86
C SER A 31 -4.51 6.60 5.36
N VAL A 32 -3.20 6.37 5.49
CA VAL A 32 -2.52 5.12 5.14
C VAL A 32 -1.53 4.78 6.25
N LYS A 33 -1.85 3.76 7.07
CA LYS A 33 -1.01 3.34 8.22
C LYS A 33 -0.59 4.50 9.13
N GLY A 34 -1.49 5.43 9.42
CA GLY A 34 -1.24 6.58 10.30
C GLY A 34 -0.69 7.83 9.60
N ASP A 35 -0.13 7.71 8.39
CA ASP A 35 0.13 8.87 7.53
C ASP A 35 -1.21 9.45 7.05
N THR A 36 -1.32 10.77 6.90
CA THR A 36 -2.54 11.41 6.37
C THR A 36 -2.26 12.26 5.14
N PHE A 37 -3.24 12.43 4.25
CA PHE A 37 -3.04 13.09 2.96
C PHE A 37 -4.22 13.98 2.62
N VAL A 38 -3.92 15.10 1.96
CA VAL A 38 -4.93 16.00 1.40
C VAL A 38 -5.53 15.41 0.12
N ASN A 39 -4.70 14.73 -0.68
CA ASN A 39 -5.06 14.19 -1.99
C ASN A 39 -5.04 12.65 -1.98
N ILE A 40 -6.07 12.03 -2.55
CA ILE A 40 -6.20 10.58 -2.67
C ILE A 40 -5.07 9.95 -3.49
N SER A 41 -4.55 10.64 -4.51
CA SER A 41 -3.44 10.14 -5.32
C SER A 41 -2.17 9.97 -4.50
N ALA A 42 -1.89 10.90 -3.57
CA ALA A 42 -0.74 10.79 -2.67
C ALA A 42 -0.89 9.64 -1.66
N ALA A 43 -2.12 9.42 -1.16
CA ALA A 43 -2.43 8.26 -0.32
C ALA A 43 -2.24 6.94 -1.09
N PHE A 44 -2.66 6.91 -2.37
CA PHE A 44 -2.48 5.75 -3.24
C PHE A 44 -1.00 5.41 -3.44
N GLN A 45 -0.19 6.41 -3.82
CA GLN A 45 1.26 6.25 -3.96
C GLN A 45 1.88 5.71 -2.67
N ARG A 46 1.51 6.28 -1.52
CA ARG A 46 2.01 5.80 -0.22
C ARG A 46 1.66 4.34 0.02
N SER A 47 0.45 3.92 -0.32
CA SER A 47 0.07 2.52 -0.18
C SER A 47 0.87 1.60 -1.10
N CYS A 48 1.04 1.95 -2.38
CA CYS A 48 1.84 1.16 -3.32
C CYS A 48 3.29 1.05 -2.85
N ASP A 49 3.86 2.13 -2.30
CA ASP A 49 5.20 2.11 -1.73
C ASP A 49 5.30 1.18 -0.51
N GLN A 50 4.31 1.20 0.38
CA GLN A 50 4.28 0.29 1.53
C GLN A 50 4.13 -1.17 1.10
N GLN A 51 3.32 -1.45 0.07
CA GLN A 51 3.19 -2.77 -0.52
C GLN A 51 4.52 -3.26 -1.11
N PHE A 52 5.15 -2.42 -1.95
CA PHE A 52 6.44 -2.73 -2.55
C PHE A 52 7.49 -3.03 -1.49
N ASN A 53 7.58 -2.20 -0.44
CA ASN A 53 8.54 -2.43 0.64
C ASN A 53 8.28 -3.75 1.36
N GLY A 54 7.02 -4.10 1.64
CA GLY A 54 6.68 -5.40 2.23
C GLY A 54 7.06 -6.56 1.32
N CYS A 55 6.78 -6.46 0.02
CA CYS A 55 7.13 -7.46 -0.98
C CYS A 55 8.65 -7.62 -1.12
N ALA A 56 9.38 -6.50 -1.23
CA ALA A 56 10.83 -6.48 -1.33
C ALA A 56 11.48 -7.07 -0.06
N ASN A 57 10.95 -6.75 1.12
CA ASN A 57 11.43 -7.34 2.38
C ASN A 57 11.23 -8.86 2.41
N LEU A 58 10.12 -9.36 1.87
CA LEU A 58 9.84 -10.80 1.79
C LEU A 58 10.89 -11.50 0.90
N VAL A 59 11.13 -10.97 -0.31
CA VAL A 59 12.18 -11.46 -1.23
C VAL A 59 13.57 -11.40 -0.59
N ASN A 60 13.93 -10.26 0.01
CA ASN A 60 15.22 -10.06 0.66
C ASN A 60 15.42 -10.96 1.90
N SER A 61 14.34 -11.44 2.51
CA SER A 61 14.40 -12.42 3.61
C SER A 61 14.58 -13.85 3.13
N GLY A 62 14.73 -14.08 1.82
CA GLY A 62 14.80 -15.40 1.21
C GLY A 62 13.45 -16.11 1.15
N GLN A 63 12.35 -15.38 1.37
CA GLN A 63 10.99 -15.90 1.25
C GLN A 63 10.41 -15.49 -0.11
N GLY A 64 9.72 -16.41 -0.79
CA GLY A 64 9.13 -16.14 -2.10
C GLY A 64 9.98 -16.66 -3.26
N ASN A 65 9.29 -17.07 -4.33
CA ASN A 65 9.90 -17.65 -5.54
C ASN A 65 9.91 -16.65 -6.71
N PHE A 66 10.06 -15.37 -6.39
CA PHE A 66 9.98 -14.21 -7.30
C PHE A 66 11.03 -13.17 -6.88
N SER A 67 11.22 -12.16 -7.72
CA SER A 67 12.25 -11.13 -7.57
C SER A 67 11.68 -9.80 -7.03
N VAL A 68 12.56 -8.90 -6.59
CA VAL A 68 12.19 -7.51 -6.27
C VAL A 68 11.64 -6.77 -7.50
N GLY A 69 12.02 -7.19 -8.71
CA GLY A 69 11.44 -6.68 -9.96
C GLY A 69 9.94 -6.95 -10.07
N ASP A 70 9.50 -8.14 -9.67
CA ASP A 70 8.08 -8.52 -9.63
C ASP A 70 7.30 -7.71 -8.56
N CYS A 71 7.98 -7.31 -7.48
CA CYS A 71 7.42 -6.36 -6.51
C CYS A 71 7.19 -4.98 -7.13
N SER A 72 8.11 -4.50 -7.97
CA SER A 72 7.97 -3.20 -8.63
C SER A 72 6.85 -3.18 -9.66
N ALA A 73 6.54 -4.33 -10.28
CA ALA A 73 5.46 -4.45 -11.26
C ALA A 73 4.04 -4.30 -10.64
N GLN A 74 3.93 -4.19 -9.31
CA GLN A 74 2.67 -3.96 -8.59
C GLN A 74 2.42 -2.49 -8.21
N LYS A 75 3.35 -1.57 -8.47
CA LYS A 75 3.15 -0.13 -8.24
C LYS A 75 2.38 0.52 -9.39
#